data_AF-A0A0F8ZMC9-F1
#
_entry.id   AF-A0A0F8ZMC9-F1
#
_cell.length_a   1.000
_cell.length_b   1.000
_cell.length_c   1.000
_cell.angle_alpha   90.00
_cell.angle_beta   90.00
_cell.angle_gamma   90.00
#
_symmetry.space_group_name_H-M   'P 1'
#
loop_
_entity.id
_entity.type
_entity.pdbx_description
1 polymer ?
#
loop_
_entity_poly.entity_id
_entity_poly.type
_entity_poly.pdbx_seq_one_letter_code
_entity_poly.pdbx_strand_id
1 'polypeptide(L)'
;MAKEQVEAQYQPQKKNEETNEMENVGDKVKVFGSYDFGGDFEEMVGIFGAETVYHHAKSSLRVGFQQGLRAWAGQGFNQKKMEEAAEKWEPPSGRPRGKTKIEKATELLKNMSEEERDILLATMQTEV
;
A
#
# COMPACT_ATOMS: atom_id res chain seq x y z
N MET A 1 49.26 -18.30 4.04
CA MET A 1 47.92 -18.10 3.45
C MET A 1 47.12 -17.21 4.39
N ALA A 2 47.00 -15.92 4.06
CA ALA A 2 46.38 -14.91 4.90
C ALA A 2 44.85 -14.99 4.77
N LYS A 3 44.14 -14.96 5.91
CA LYS A 3 42.68 -14.87 5.95
C LYS A 3 42.29 -13.40 5.87
N GLU A 4 41.68 -13.04 4.76
CA GLU A 4 41.12 -11.72 4.48
C GLU A 4 39.83 -11.55 5.31
N GLN A 5 39.88 -10.68 6.32
CA GLN A 5 38.70 -10.27 7.08
C GLN A 5 37.97 -9.19 6.26
N VAL A 6 36.81 -9.56 5.71
CA VAL A 6 35.93 -8.60 5.03
C VAL A 6 35.11 -7.91 6.12
N GLU A 7 35.59 -6.75 6.55
CA GLU A 7 34.88 -5.83 7.44
C GLU A 7 33.80 -5.12 6.61
N ALA A 8 32.56 -5.62 6.69
CA ALA A 8 31.43 -4.99 6.02
C ALA A 8 31.10 -3.67 6.75
N GLN A 9 31.56 -2.55 6.17
CA GLN A 9 31.19 -1.20 6.61
C GLN A 9 29.68 -1.02 6.49
N TYR A 10 28.98 -1.08 7.63
CA TYR A 10 27.60 -0.65 7.73
C TYR A 10 27.54 0.88 7.58
N GLN A 11 27.06 1.35 6.44
CA GLN A 11 26.65 2.74 6.30
C GLN A 11 25.18 2.84 6.71
N PRO A 12 24.84 3.62 7.77
CA PRO A 12 23.45 3.82 8.13
C PRO A 12 22.71 4.50 6.97
N GLN A 13 21.59 3.90 6.56
CA GLN A 13 20.73 4.46 5.52
C GLN A 13 20.25 5.85 5.95
N LYS A 14 20.33 6.82 5.05
CA LYS A 14 19.83 8.18 5.28
C LYS A 14 18.35 8.12 5.65
N LYS A 15 18.03 8.71 6.80
CA LYS A 15 16.69 8.88 7.37
C LYS A 15 15.82 9.60 6.32
N ASN A 16 14.85 8.88 5.75
CA ASN A 16 13.89 9.47 4.82
C ASN A 16 12.86 10.28 5.61
N GLU A 17 13.16 11.55 5.85
CA GLU A 17 12.19 12.52 6.37
C GLU A 17 11.18 12.84 5.26
N GLU A 18 10.06 12.11 5.21
CA GLU A 18 8.94 12.41 4.32
C GLU A 18 8.23 13.70 4.81
N THR A 19 8.67 14.85 4.30
CA THR A 19 8.05 16.16 4.52
C THR A 19 6.81 16.28 3.62
N ASN A 20 5.61 16.37 4.20
CA ASN A 20 4.38 16.71 3.48
C ASN A 20 3.96 18.13 3.82
N GLU A 21 4.20 19.05 2.88
CA GLU A 21 3.86 20.46 3.00
C GLU A 21 2.35 20.69 2.79
N MET A 22 1.81 21.66 3.52
CA MET A 22 0.49 22.18 3.30
C MET A 22 0.62 23.71 3.12
N GLU A 23 0.33 24.22 1.92
CA GLU A 23 0.24 25.67 1.59
C GLU A 23 -1.18 26.25 1.67
N ASN A 24 -1.41 27.30 2.47
CA ASN A 24 -2.76 27.78 2.78
C ASN A 24 -3.47 28.50 1.63
N VAL A 25 -4.58 27.94 1.16
CA VAL A 25 -5.49 28.54 0.17
C VAL A 25 -6.83 28.82 0.88
N GLY A 26 -6.97 30.00 1.47
CA GLY A 26 -8.17 30.46 2.21
C GLY A 26 -8.20 30.11 3.72
N ASP A 27 -9.32 30.43 4.40
CA ASP A 27 -9.64 30.36 5.85
C ASP A 27 -9.59 28.94 6.47
N LYS A 28 -8.67 28.12 5.99
CA LYS A 28 -8.38 26.77 6.41
C LYS A 28 -7.14 26.83 7.30
N VAL A 29 -7.15 26.15 8.44
CA VAL A 29 -5.94 26.03 9.27
C VAL A 29 -5.18 24.82 8.79
N LYS A 30 -3.89 25.01 8.48
CA LYS A 30 -3.01 23.91 8.10
C LYS A 30 -2.24 23.43 9.33
N VAL A 31 -2.49 22.17 9.66
CA VAL A 31 -1.90 21.51 10.82
C VAL A 31 -0.78 20.61 10.32
N PHE A 32 0.42 20.83 10.87
CA PHE A 32 1.57 19.98 10.67
C PHE A 32 1.84 19.20 11.94
N GLY A 33 1.95 17.88 11.81
CA GLY A 33 2.32 16.98 12.89
C GLY A 33 3.45 16.09 12.44
N SER A 34 4.52 16.04 13.24
CA SER A 34 5.50 14.96 13.17
C SER A 34 5.19 14.01 14.32
N TYR A 35 5.09 12.72 14.02
CA TYR A 35 4.91 11.68 15.03
C TYR A 35 5.92 10.57 14.74
N ASP A 36 6.68 10.19 15.75
CA ASP A 36 7.62 9.09 15.65
C ASP A 36 6.91 7.78 15.97
N PHE A 37 6.88 6.87 15.00
CA PHE A 37 6.26 5.56 15.14
C PHE A 37 7.26 4.46 15.50
N GLY A 38 8.54 4.82 15.69
CA GLY A 38 9.66 3.88 15.79
C GLY A 38 10.18 3.46 14.41
N GLY A 39 11.45 3.06 14.37
CA GLY A 39 12.12 2.55 13.18
C GLY A 39 11.96 1.05 12.97
N ASP A 40 11.62 0.31 14.03
CA ASP A 40 11.45 -1.13 14.01
C ASP A 40 10.34 -1.62 14.96
N PHE A 41 10.15 -2.95 15.01
CA PHE A 41 9.15 -3.60 15.85
C PHE A 41 9.39 -3.38 17.34
N GLU A 42 10.65 -3.42 17.79
CA GLU A 42 11.01 -3.35 19.20
C GLU A 42 10.75 -1.93 19.73
N GLU A 43 11.15 -0.91 18.97
CA GLU A 43 10.85 0.48 19.26
C GLU A 43 9.34 0.75 19.24
N MET A 44 8.62 0.22 18.25
CA MET A 44 7.17 0.39 18.16
C MET A 44 6.43 -0.26 19.34
N VAL A 45 6.85 -1.47 19.76
CA VAL A 45 6.32 -2.13 20.96
C VAL A 45 6.66 -1.33 22.21
N GLY A 46 7.85 -0.73 22.30
CA GLY A 46 8.24 0.14 23.39
C GLY A 46 7.39 1.41 23.50
N ILE A 47 7.04 2.03 22.36
CA ILE A 47 6.25 3.27 22.31
C ILE A 47 4.76 3.01 22.60
N PHE A 48 4.17 1.98 21.98
CA PHE A 48 2.71 1.78 21.97
C PHE A 48 2.21 0.61 22.83
N GLY A 49 3.12 -0.26 23.27
CA GLY A 49 2.79 -1.51 23.94
C GLY A 49 2.48 -2.65 22.96
N ALA A 50 2.84 -3.87 23.36
CA ALA A 50 2.72 -5.07 22.52
C ALA A 50 1.26 -5.36 22.12
N GLU A 51 0.30 -5.11 23.01
CA GLU A 51 -1.13 -5.34 22.75
C GLU A 51 -1.65 -4.44 21.62
N THR A 52 -1.32 -3.14 21.66
CA THR A 52 -1.68 -2.17 20.63
C THR A 52 -1.12 -2.58 19.28
N VAL A 53 0.18 -2.90 19.23
CA VAL A 53 0.87 -3.33 18.00
C VAL A 53 0.23 -4.61 17.45
N TYR A 54 -0.05 -5.58 18.31
CA TYR A 54 -0.70 -6.84 17.92
C TYR A 54 -2.09 -6.60 17.31
N HIS A 55 -2.94 -5.79 17.97
CA HIS A 55 -4.30 -5.54 17.48
C HIS A 55 -4.30 -4.80 16.14
N HIS A 56 -3.43 -3.79 15.99
CA HIS A 56 -3.28 -3.08 14.72
C HIS A 56 -2.75 -3.99 13.61
N ALA A 57 -1.72 -4.80 13.88
CA ALA A 57 -1.21 -5.77 12.92
C ALA A 57 -2.30 -6.75 12.49
N LYS A 58 -3.01 -7.35 13.45
CA LYS A 58 -4.11 -8.30 13.18
C LYS A 58 -5.23 -7.68 12.34
N SER A 59 -5.58 -6.43 12.62
CA SER A 59 -6.59 -5.70 11.84
C SER A 59 -6.16 -5.51 10.38
N SER A 60 -4.93 -5.03 10.17
CA SER A 60 -4.36 -4.84 8.83
C SER A 60 -4.27 -6.15 8.05
N LEU A 61 -3.86 -7.25 8.70
CA LEU A 61 -3.82 -8.58 8.10
C LEU A 61 -5.20 -9.05 7.66
N ARG A 62 -6.23 -8.85 8.49
CA ARG A 62 -7.61 -9.19 8.14
C ARG A 62 -8.10 -8.41 6.91
N VAL A 63 -7.80 -7.12 6.85
CA VAL A 63 -8.15 -6.28 5.68
C VAL A 63 -7.44 -6.79 4.43
N GLY A 64 -6.14 -7.10 4.52
CA GLY A 64 -5.37 -7.67 3.41
C GLY A 64 -5.96 -8.99 2.91
N PHE A 65 -6.31 -9.90 3.81
CA PHE A 65 -6.95 -11.17 3.47
C PHE A 65 -8.30 -10.98 2.77
N GLN A 66 -9.15 -10.08 3.28
CA GLN A 66 -10.43 -9.75 2.65
C GLN A 66 -10.27 -9.14 1.25
N GLN A 67 -9.25 -8.32 1.02
CA GLN A 67 -8.94 -7.81 -0.31
C GLN A 67 -8.55 -8.95 -1.26
N GLY A 68 -7.75 -9.92 -0.79
CA GLY A 68 -7.42 -11.13 -1.54
C GLY A 68 -8.66 -11.92 -1.96
N LEU A 69 -9.57 -12.16 -1.02
CA LEU A 69 -10.85 -12.85 -1.30
C LEU A 69 -11.67 -12.13 -2.38
N ARG A 70 -11.81 -10.80 -2.29
CA ARG A 70 -12.53 -10.00 -3.29
C ARG A 70 -11.84 -10.04 -4.65
N ALA A 71 -10.51 -10.02 -4.69
CA ALA A 71 -9.75 -10.12 -5.93
C ALA A 71 -9.96 -11.47 -6.62
N TRP A 72 -9.92 -12.58 -5.88
CA TRP A 72 -10.20 -13.91 -6.42
C TRP A 72 -11.65 -14.05 -6.89
N ALA A 73 -12.60 -13.43 -6.19
CA ALA A 73 -13.99 -13.38 -6.63
C ALA A 73 -14.14 -12.63 -7.96
N GLY A 74 -13.47 -11.48 -8.10
CA GLY A 74 -13.42 -10.73 -9.36
C GLY A 74 -12.74 -11.50 -10.51
N GLN A 75 -11.85 -12.44 -10.20
CA GLN A 75 -11.22 -13.35 -11.17
C GLN A 75 -12.07 -14.58 -11.51
N GLY A 76 -13.27 -14.72 -10.93
CA GLY A 76 -14.17 -15.84 -11.18
C GLY A 76 -13.73 -17.17 -10.55
N PHE A 77 -12.98 -17.14 -9.44
CA PHE A 77 -12.61 -18.36 -8.74
C PHE A 77 -13.87 -19.02 -8.15
N ASN A 78 -13.99 -20.34 -8.32
CA ASN A 78 -15.00 -21.12 -7.62
C ASN A 78 -14.59 -21.38 -6.16
N GLN A 79 -15.52 -21.89 -5.35
CA GLN A 79 -15.31 -22.10 -3.92
C GLN A 79 -14.04 -22.91 -3.61
N LYS A 80 -13.86 -24.06 -4.25
CA LYS A 80 -12.68 -24.92 -4.02
C LYS A 80 -11.37 -24.19 -4.31
N LYS A 81 -11.31 -23.44 -5.41
CA LYS A 81 -10.11 -22.68 -5.78
C LYS A 81 -9.85 -21.51 -4.82
N MET A 82 -10.90 -20.89 -4.29
CA MET A 82 -10.77 -19.86 -3.24
C MET A 82 -10.24 -20.44 -1.93
N GLU A 83 -10.72 -21.62 -1.52
CA GLU A 83 -10.23 -22.32 -0.32
C GLU A 83 -8.74 -22.65 -0.48
N GLU A 84 -8.34 -23.23 -1.61
CA GLU A 84 -6.92 -23.52 -1.91
C GLU A 84 -6.05 -22.24 -1.93
N ALA A 85 -6.58 -21.11 -2.42
CA ALA A 85 -5.87 -19.84 -2.44
C ALA A 85 -5.79 -19.20 -1.04
N ALA A 86 -6.84 -19.36 -0.24
CA ALA A 86 -6.90 -18.87 1.14
C ALA A 86 -5.93 -19.62 2.06
N GLU A 87 -5.80 -20.94 1.91
CA GLU A 87 -4.84 -21.76 2.66
C GLU A 87 -3.38 -21.37 2.38
N LYS A 88 -3.10 -20.94 1.15
CA LYS A 88 -1.76 -20.51 0.71
C LYS A 88 -1.53 -19.01 0.85
N TRP A 89 -2.48 -18.28 1.44
CA TRP A 89 -2.37 -16.84 1.54
C TRP A 89 -1.31 -16.45 2.57
N GLU A 90 -0.40 -15.59 2.14
CA GLU A 90 0.59 -14.97 3.00
C GLU A 90 0.36 -13.46 3.07
N PRO A 91 0.58 -12.84 4.25
CA PRO A 91 0.56 -11.40 4.38
C PRO A 91 1.50 -10.72 3.38
N PRO A 92 1.04 -9.70 2.64
CA PRO A 92 1.94 -8.94 1.79
C PRO A 92 2.99 -8.25 2.67
N SER A 93 4.26 -8.53 2.40
CA SER A 93 5.38 -7.82 3.02
C SER A 93 5.68 -6.54 2.24
N GLY A 94 5.75 -5.42 2.96
CA GLY A 94 6.09 -4.10 2.40
C GLY A 94 4.92 -3.12 2.23
N ARG A 95 5.24 -1.86 1.95
CA ARG A 95 4.24 -0.84 1.60
C ARG A 95 3.55 -1.28 0.30
N PRO A 96 2.21 -1.41 0.26
CA PRO A 96 1.52 -1.66 -1.00
C PRO A 96 1.87 -0.53 -1.96
N ARG A 97 2.50 -0.86 -3.09
CA ARG A 97 2.73 0.12 -4.17
C ARG A 97 1.35 0.56 -4.65
N GLY A 98 0.93 1.75 -4.25
CA GLY A 98 -0.35 2.30 -4.69
C GLY A 98 -0.37 2.33 -6.21
N LYS A 99 -1.48 1.87 -6.81
CA LYS A 99 -1.62 1.92 -8.26
C LYS A 99 -1.44 3.36 -8.75
N THR A 100 -0.63 3.53 -9.79
CA THR A 100 -0.47 4.83 -10.45
C THR A 100 -1.82 5.31 -11.00
N LYS A 101 -1.96 6.61 -11.24
CA LYS A 101 -3.19 7.16 -11.85
C LYS A 101 -3.50 6.48 -13.19
N ILE A 102 -2.46 6.17 -13.96
CA ILE A 102 -2.57 5.47 -15.26
C ILE A 102 -3.07 4.03 -15.08
N GLU A 103 -2.54 3.30 -14.10
CA GLU A 103 -3.00 1.93 -13.81
C GLU A 103 -4.47 1.89 -13.40
N LYS A 104 -4.90 2.84 -12.55
CA LYS A 104 -6.30 2.99 -12.15
C LYS A 104 -7.20 3.31 -13.35
N ALA A 105 -6.78 4.25 -14.20
CA ALA A 105 -7.52 4.62 -15.40
C ALA A 105 -7.62 3.43 -16.38
N THR A 106 -6.54 2.67 -16.55
CA THR A 106 -6.51 1.50 -17.43
C THR A 106 -7.45 0.40 -16.95
N GLU A 107 -7.51 0.15 -15.64
CA GLU A 107 -8.46 -0.82 -15.07
C GLU A 107 -9.92 -0.38 -15.25
N LEU A 108 -10.21 0.90 -15.05
CA LEU A 108 -11.54 1.45 -15.30
C LEU A 108 -11.94 1.26 -16.77
N LEU A 109 -11.05 1.60 -17.71
CA LEU A 109 -11.29 1.43 -19.14
C LEU A 109 -11.54 -0.03 -19.54
N LYS A 110 -10.83 -0.99 -18.93
CA LYS A 110 -11.05 -2.43 -19.19
C LYS A 110 -12.46 -2.89 -18.81
N ASN A 111 -13.05 -2.28 -17.78
CA ASN A 111 -14.35 -2.65 -17.25
C ASN A 111 -15.51 -1.88 -17.91
N MET A 112 -15.23 -0.89 -18.75
CA MET A 112 -16.25 -0.13 -19.50
C MET A 112 -16.69 -0.90 -20.75
N SER A 113 -17.96 -0.76 -21.13
CA SER A 113 -18.48 -1.22 -22.41
C SER A 113 -17.87 -0.41 -23.57
N GLU A 114 -18.00 -0.91 -24.82
CA GLU A 114 -17.51 -0.16 -25.99
C GLU A 114 -18.21 1.20 -26.12
N GLU A 115 -19.52 1.25 -25.90
CA GLU A 115 -20.32 2.48 -25.94
C GLU A 115 -19.84 3.52 -24.90
N GLU A 116 -19.54 3.07 -23.68
CA GLU A 116 -19.03 3.95 -22.62
C GLU A 116 -17.62 4.48 -22.94
N ARG A 117 -16.78 3.67 -23.60
CA ARG A 117 -15.44 4.10 -24.03
C ARG A 117 -15.51 5.14 -25.14
N ASP A 118 -16.42 5.00 -26.09
CA ASP A 118 -16.59 5.95 -27.19
C ASP A 118 -17.06 7.31 -26.69
N ILE A 119 -18.01 7.34 -25.74
CA ILE A 119 -18.46 8.58 -25.09
C ILE A 119 -17.30 9.25 -24.34
N LEU A 120 -16.50 8.46 -23.61
CA LEU A 120 -15.35 8.98 -22.88
C LEU A 120 -14.29 9.56 -23.83
N LEU A 121 -14.00 8.86 -24.93
CA LEU A 121 -13.08 9.34 -25.97
C LEU A 121 -13.54 10.65 -26.59
N ALA A 122 -14.83 10.75 -26.93
CA ALA A 122 -15.41 11.99 -27.46
C ALA A 122 -15.28 13.14 -26.46
N THR A 123 -15.58 12.89 -25.18
CA THR A 123 -15.48 13.91 -24.12
C THR A 123 -14.04 14.40 -23.95
N MET A 124 -13.06 13.49 -23.92
CA MET A 124 -11.64 13.83 -23.79
C MET A 124 -11.07 14.60 -24.99
N GLN A 125 -11.63 14.44 -26.19
CA GLN A 125 -11.22 15.20 -27.37
C GLN A 125 -11.81 16.61 -27.42
N THR A 126 -12.82 16.90 -26.60
CA THR A 126 -13.53 18.20 -26.61
C THR A 126 -13.13 19.10 -25.44
N GLU A 127 -12.72 18.52 -24.30
CA GLU A 127 -12.37 19.25 -23.07
C GLU A 127 -10.86 19.42 -22.82
N VAL A 128 -10.00 18.94 -23.73
CA VAL A 128 -8.54 19.17 -23.74
C VAL A 128 -8.18 20.17 -24.83
#